data_AF-A0A453P7C9-F1
#
_entry.id   AF-A0A453P7C9-F1
#
_cell.length_a   1.000
_cell.length_b   1.000
_cell.length_c   1.000
_cell.angle_alpha   90.00
_cell.angle_beta   90.00
_cell.angle_gamma   90.00
#
_symmetry.space_group_name_H-M   'P 1'
#
loop_
_entity.id
_entity.type
_entity.pdbx_description
1 polymer ?
#
loop_
_entity_poly.entity_id
_entity_poly.type
_entity_poly.pdbx_seq_one_letter_code
_entity_poly.pdbx_strand_id
1 'polypeptide(L)'
;MGRWTGVVHVPLSQGGPLFRVAASLILTPSKALAVPRANAILFTGDRVPGTGEPAIERLSDAAYLAKVLAGKLAGEANAWVVDAACFAGPFAVYRELVPAVDTVGDPERYDPTGLPAAAGVASILAHCIREIQNKVMRGSLNDSTGNQEPTASLLPPCAPKTIILGFSKGGVVVNQLVAELSYWASKSAKGSVDVSRQNSALLTPDLLVPATASDILSSISEFHYLDVGLSCPGAYTTDHAVIKGIASYVSQTTDSLCFVLHGTPRQWSDPNRPWILAEKNTMLRLLQDEANKCEGRLTLSEKRYFGGRPRSLLMHFEILEAMDIS
;
A
#
# COMPACT_ATOMS: atom_id res chain seq x y z
N MET A 1 -0.44 -22.92 5.57
CA MET A 1 -1.85 -22.47 5.68
C MET A 1 -2.44 -22.36 4.29
N GLY A 2 -3.73 -22.66 4.13
CA GLY A 2 -4.42 -22.41 2.85
C GLY A 2 -4.56 -20.91 2.59
N ARG A 3 -4.78 -20.53 1.33
CA ARG A 3 -5.04 -19.12 0.97
C ARG A 3 -6.21 -19.03 0.01
N TRP A 4 -7.04 -18.01 0.19
CA TRP A 4 -7.95 -17.56 -0.86
C TRP A 4 -7.16 -16.69 -1.82
N THR A 5 -7.31 -16.88 -3.13
CA THR A 5 -6.71 -16.00 -4.13
C THR A 5 -7.72 -15.72 -5.20
N GLY A 6 -7.89 -14.45 -5.57
CA GLY A 6 -8.85 -14.06 -6.57
C GLY A 6 -8.88 -12.56 -6.79
N VAL A 7 -9.77 -12.15 -7.69
CA VAL A 7 -10.00 -10.74 -8.02
C VAL A 7 -11.43 -10.38 -7.68
N VAL A 8 -11.60 -9.20 -7.07
CA VAL A 8 -12.89 -8.57 -6.79
C VAL A 8 -12.91 -7.19 -7.43
N HIS A 9 -14.12 -6.70 -7.73
CA HIS A 9 -14.35 -5.36 -8.22
C HIS A 9 -15.24 -4.66 -7.21
N VAL A 10 -14.74 -3.59 -6.58
CA VAL A 10 -15.42 -2.95 -5.47
C VAL A 10 -15.56 -1.45 -5.70
N PRO A 11 -16.72 -0.85 -5.41
CA PRO A 11 -16.89 0.60 -5.49
C PRO A 11 -16.25 1.28 -4.28
N LEU A 12 -15.80 2.53 -4.42
CA LEU A 12 -15.45 3.37 -3.27
C LEU A 12 -16.70 3.94 -2.58
N SER A 13 -17.66 4.36 -3.40
CA SER A 13 -18.94 4.96 -3.04
C SER A 13 -20.04 4.41 -3.96
N GLN A 14 -21.29 4.48 -3.53
CA GLN A 14 -22.41 3.98 -4.34
C GLN A 14 -22.46 4.71 -5.70
N GLY A 15 -22.47 3.94 -6.79
CA GLY A 15 -22.48 4.47 -8.15
C GLY A 15 -21.13 5.00 -8.67
N GLY A 16 -20.06 4.94 -7.86
CA GLY A 16 -18.71 5.31 -8.27
C GLY A 16 -18.01 4.25 -9.14
N PRO A 17 -16.83 4.58 -9.71
CA PRO A 17 -16.04 3.63 -10.48
C PRO A 17 -15.55 2.48 -9.59
N LEU A 18 -15.36 1.33 -10.21
CA LEU A 18 -14.97 0.11 -9.52
C LEU A 18 -13.45 -0.04 -9.49
N PHE A 19 -12.91 -0.23 -8.30
CA PHE A 19 -11.53 -0.66 -8.11
C PHE A 19 -11.43 -2.15 -8.41
N ARG A 20 -10.53 -2.52 -9.32
CA ARG A 20 -10.13 -3.92 -9.49
C ARG A 20 -9.06 -4.24 -8.45
N VAL A 21 -9.37 -5.19 -7.56
CA VAL A 21 -8.48 -5.60 -6.47
C VAL A 21 -8.21 -7.08 -6.57
N ALA A 22 -6.95 -7.44 -6.79
CA ALA A 22 -6.48 -8.80 -6.64
C ALA A 22 -6.00 -9.02 -5.21
N ALA A 23 -6.32 -10.16 -4.62
CA ALA A 23 -5.93 -10.45 -3.26
C ALA A 23 -5.51 -11.90 -3.06
N SER A 24 -4.60 -12.10 -2.11
CA SER A 24 -4.21 -13.40 -1.58
C SER A 24 -4.32 -13.35 -0.06
N LEU A 25 -5.32 -14.02 0.51
CA LEU A 25 -5.69 -13.93 1.93
C LEU A 25 -5.47 -15.25 2.65
N ILE A 26 -5.04 -15.21 3.90
CA ILE A 26 -4.80 -16.38 4.73
C ILE A 26 -6.14 -17.03 5.10
N LEU A 27 -6.21 -18.35 5.00
CA LEU A 27 -7.33 -19.15 5.46
C LEU A 27 -6.96 -19.96 6.70
N THR A 28 -7.92 -20.08 7.61
CA THR A 28 -7.89 -21.06 8.71
C THR A 28 -8.00 -22.48 8.16
N PRO A 29 -7.69 -23.51 8.97
CA PRO A 29 -7.93 -24.91 8.59
C PRO A 29 -9.40 -25.19 8.20
N SER A 30 -10.35 -24.47 8.79
CA SER A 30 -11.78 -24.52 8.46
C SER A 30 -12.16 -23.76 7.18
N LYS A 31 -11.19 -23.34 6.37
CA LYS A 31 -11.37 -22.54 5.14
C LYS A 31 -12.04 -21.17 5.37
N ALA A 32 -12.08 -20.65 6.59
CA ALA A 32 -12.53 -19.28 6.88
C ALA A 32 -11.37 -18.29 6.73
N LEU A 33 -11.65 -16.98 6.58
CA LEU A 33 -10.59 -15.96 6.57
C LEU A 33 -9.90 -15.90 7.95
N ALA A 34 -8.58 -15.86 7.96
CA ALA A 34 -7.78 -15.72 9.17
C ALA A 34 -7.26 -14.29 9.35
N VAL A 35 -7.14 -13.85 10.61
CA VAL A 35 -6.50 -12.57 10.96
C VAL A 35 -5.01 -12.64 10.60
N PRO A 36 -4.50 -11.75 9.73
CA PRO A 36 -3.09 -11.77 9.34
C PRO A 36 -2.23 -11.06 10.40
N ARG A 37 -0.90 -11.19 10.31
CA ARG A 37 0.01 -10.31 11.07
C ARG A 37 0.17 -8.95 10.41
N ALA A 38 -0.01 -8.89 9.09
CA ALA A 38 0.05 -7.66 8.32
C ALA A 38 -0.85 -7.69 7.08
N ASN A 39 -1.24 -6.51 6.61
CA ASN A 39 -1.85 -6.27 5.32
C ASN A 39 -0.85 -5.52 4.43
N ALA A 40 -0.41 -6.15 3.35
CA ALA A 40 0.44 -5.50 2.36
C ALA A 40 -0.39 -5.06 1.16
N ILE A 41 -0.34 -3.77 0.84
CA ILE A 41 -1.21 -3.12 -0.13
C ILE A 41 -0.34 -2.48 -1.20
N LEU A 42 -0.38 -3.03 -2.41
CA LEU A 42 0.31 -2.52 -3.58
C LEU A 42 -0.65 -1.75 -4.48
N PHE A 43 -0.39 -0.47 -4.69
CA PHE A 43 -1.03 0.32 -5.74
C PHE A 43 -0.24 0.18 -7.04
N THR A 44 -0.90 -0.27 -8.11
CA THR A 44 -0.27 -0.46 -9.42
C THR A 44 -0.13 0.86 -10.17
N GLY A 45 0.64 0.86 -11.25
CA GLY A 45 0.87 2.07 -12.06
C GLY A 45 0.27 2.00 -13.44
N ASP A 46 0.91 2.71 -14.36
CA ASP A 46 0.51 2.75 -15.76
C ASP A 46 0.56 1.36 -16.40
N ARG A 47 -0.40 1.10 -17.28
CA ARG A 47 -0.48 -0.14 -18.05
C ARG A 47 0.40 -0.03 -19.28
N VAL A 48 1.12 -1.09 -19.59
CA VAL A 48 1.81 -1.22 -20.88
C VAL A 48 1.37 -2.52 -21.55
N PRO A 49 0.17 -2.56 -22.14
CA PRO A 49 -0.34 -3.78 -22.77
C PRO A 49 0.34 -4.03 -24.12
N GLY A 50 0.44 -5.30 -24.50
CA GLY A 50 0.82 -5.69 -25.86
C GLY A 50 2.28 -5.43 -26.18
N THR A 51 3.16 -5.51 -25.16
CA THR A 51 4.60 -5.37 -25.35
C THR A 51 5.21 -6.57 -26.08
N GLY A 52 4.55 -7.73 -26.01
CA GLY A 52 5.09 -9.00 -26.47
C GLY A 52 6.18 -9.57 -25.57
N GLU A 53 6.54 -8.87 -24.49
CA GLU A 53 7.55 -9.28 -23.52
C GLU A 53 6.88 -10.08 -22.39
N PRO A 54 7.09 -11.41 -22.30
CA PRO A 54 6.35 -12.27 -21.37
C PRO A 54 6.48 -11.87 -19.90
N ALA A 55 7.64 -11.32 -19.51
CA ALA A 55 7.85 -10.85 -18.15
C ALA A 55 6.99 -9.62 -17.83
N ILE A 56 6.88 -8.65 -18.75
CA ILE A 56 6.05 -7.45 -18.54
C ILE A 56 4.57 -7.81 -18.45
N GLU A 57 4.09 -8.68 -19.34
CA GLU A 57 2.68 -9.11 -19.32
C GLU A 57 2.34 -9.84 -18.01
N ARG A 58 3.23 -10.74 -17.55
CA ARG A 58 3.07 -11.44 -16.26
C ARG A 58 3.09 -10.48 -15.07
N LEU A 59 4.01 -9.52 -15.07
CA LEU A 59 4.18 -8.53 -13.99
C LEU A 59 3.16 -7.40 -14.05
N SER A 60 2.35 -7.34 -15.10
CA SER A 60 1.17 -6.49 -15.20
C SER A 60 -0.09 -7.17 -14.65
N ASP A 61 -0.07 -8.48 -14.39
CA ASP A 61 -1.21 -9.19 -13.81
C ASP A 61 -1.25 -9.02 -12.28
N ALA A 62 -2.21 -8.23 -11.81
CA ALA A 62 -2.45 -8.02 -10.38
C ALA A 62 -2.63 -9.33 -9.58
N ALA A 63 -3.22 -10.39 -10.16
CA ALA A 63 -3.40 -11.67 -9.47
C ALA A 63 -2.08 -12.41 -9.30
N TYR A 64 -1.17 -12.28 -10.26
CA TYR A 64 0.20 -12.75 -10.14
C TYR A 64 0.94 -11.96 -9.06
N LEU A 65 0.86 -10.63 -9.09
CA LEU A 65 1.51 -9.76 -8.11
C LEU A 65 1.03 -10.03 -6.68
N ALA A 66 -0.26 -10.30 -6.47
CA ALA A 66 -0.78 -10.64 -5.14
C ALA A 66 -0.14 -11.91 -4.58
N LYS A 67 0.18 -12.90 -5.44
CA LYS A 67 0.91 -14.12 -5.04
C LYS A 67 2.37 -13.84 -4.74
N VAL A 68 3.04 -13.02 -5.57
CA VAL A 68 4.42 -12.60 -5.34
C VAL A 68 4.55 -11.89 -3.99
N LEU A 69 3.66 -10.92 -3.73
CA LEU A 69 3.62 -10.16 -2.49
C LEU A 69 3.39 -11.05 -1.26
N ALA A 70 2.41 -11.96 -1.32
CA ALA A 70 2.15 -12.93 -0.25
C ALA A 70 3.33 -13.87 0.01
N GLY A 71 4.04 -14.29 -1.05
CA GLY A 71 5.20 -15.17 -0.95
C GLY A 71 6.42 -14.51 -0.29
N LYS A 72 6.62 -13.21 -0.50
CA LYS A 72 7.72 -12.46 0.11
C LYS A 72 7.55 -12.25 1.61
N LEU A 73 6.32 -12.12 2.09
CA LEU A 73 5.99 -11.86 3.49
C LEU A 73 5.76 -13.15 4.30
N ALA A 74 6.55 -14.20 4.00
CA ALA A 74 6.55 -15.51 4.65
C ALA A 74 5.17 -16.18 4.85
N GLY A 75 4.16 -15.76 4.08
CA GLY A 75 2.78 -16.23 4.22
C GLY A 75 2.02 -15.72 5.46
N GLU A 76 2.60 -14.83 6.27
CA GLU A 76 1.97 -14.29 7.49
C GLU A 76 1.14 -13.02 7.24
N ALA A 77 1.28 -12.42 6.05
CA ALA A 77 0.52 -11.25 5.62
C ALA A 77 -0.58 -11.61 4.62
N ASN A 78 -1.66 -10.82 4.64
CA ASN A 78 -2.59 -10.71 3.52
C ASN A 78 -2.00 -9.76 2.47
N ALA A 79 -2.15 -10.11 1.19
CA ALA A 79 -1.65 -9.30 0.08
C ALA A 79 -2.82 -8.76 -0.75
N TRP A 80 -2.76 -7.46 -1.05
CA TRP A 80 -3.75 -6.71 -1.79
C TRP A 80 -3.04 -5.95 -2.92
N VAL A 81 -3.50 -6.12 -4.15
CA VAL A 81 -3.02 -5.37 -5.31
C VAL A 81 -4.19 -4.60 -5.89
N VAL A 82 -4.11 -3.28 -5.79
CA VAL A 82 -5.19 -2.34 -6.11
C VAL A 82 -4.81 -1.61 -7.39
N ASP A 83 -5.62 -1.81 -8.43
CA ASP A 83 -5.53 -1.02 -9.64
C ASP A 83 -6.26 0.31 -9.48
N ALA A 84 -5.84 1.33 -10.22
CA ALA A 84 -6.63 2.55 -10.39
C ALA A 84 -8.02 2.20 -10.92
N ALA A 85 -9.06 2.87 -10.41
CA ALA A 85 -10.43 2.66 -10.88
C ALA A 85 -10.62 3.19 -12.31
N CYS A 86 -9.82 4.19 -12.70
CA CYS A 86 -9.88 4.85 -14.00
C CYS A 86 -8.50 4.88 -14.68
N PHE A 87 -8.51 4.88 -16.01
CA PHE A 87 -7.30 5.02 -16.84
C PHE A 87 -7.54 6.02 -17.97
N ALA A 88 -6.57 6.90 -18.22
CA ALA A 88 -6.52 7.77 -19.38
C ALA A 88 -5.58 7.14 -20.43
N GLY A 89 -6.14 6.28 -21.29
CA GLY A 89 -5.31 5.41 -22.14
C GLY A 89 -4.50 4.43 -21.27
N PRO A 90 -3.16 4.38 -21.36
CA PRO A 90 -2.33 3.54 -20.49
C PRO A 90 -2.17 4.12 -19.08
N PHE A 91 -2.49 5.40 -18.87
CA PHE A 91 -2.13 6.13 -17.67
C PHE A 91 -3.12 5.86 -16.52
N ALA A 92 -2.62 5.37 -15.38
CA ALA A 92 -3.45 5.17 -14.19
C ALA A 92 -3.93 6.51 -13.61
N VAL A 93 -5.18 6.59 -13.15
CA VAL A 93 -5.73 7.82 -12.57
C VAL A 93 -6.35 7.50 -11.21
N TYR A 94 -5.69 7.90 -10.13
CA TYR A 94 -6.11 7.67 -8.75
C TYR A 94 -6.95 8.82 -8.19
N ARG A 95 -7.86 9.40 -8.97
CA ARG A 95 -8.59 10.63 -8.58
C ARG A 95 -9.42 10.45 -7.30
N GLU A 96 -9.92 9.25 -7.07
CA GLU A 96 -10.76 8.94 -5.91
C GLU A 96 -9.96 8.85 -4.61
N LEU A 97 -8.64 8.64 -4.69
CA LEU A 97 -7.72 8.59 -3.54
C LEU A 97 -6.84 9.85 -3.45
N VAL A 98 -6.52 10.46 -4.59
CA VAL A 98 -5.72 11.68 -4.75
C VAL A 98 -6.56 12.70 -5.53
N PRO A 99 -7.33 13.57 -4.84
CA PRO A 99 -8.34 14.41 -5.50
C PRO A 99 -7.78 15.40 -6.51
N ALA A 100 -6.55 15.90 -6.29
CA ALA A 100 -5.91 16.92 -7.10
C ALA A 100 -4.93 16.29 -8.10
N VAL A 101 -5.47 15.64 -9.12
CA VAL A 101 -4.72 15.09 -10.27
C VAL A 101 -5.26 15.65 -11.59
N ASP A 102 -4.39 15.76 -12.58
CA ASP A 102 -4.74 16.21 -13.93
C ASP A 102 -5.52 15.12 -14.71
N THR A 103 -5.65 15.30 -16.03
CA THR A 103 -6.38 14.35 -16.90
C THR A 103 -5.67 13.03 -17.11
N VAL A 104 -4.35 12.95 -16.92
CA VAL A 104 -3.53 11.73 -17.08
C VAL A 104 -3.08 11.13 -15.75
N GLY A 105 -3.57 11.68 -14.64
CA GLY A 105 -3.33 11.17 -13.30
C GLY A 105 -2.04 11.67 -12.65
N ASP A 106 -1.40 12.69 -13.23
CA ASP A 106 -0.26 13.36 -12.61
C ASP A 106 -0.76 14.30 -11.49
N PRO A 107 -0.09 14.33 -10.33
CA PRO A 107 -0.53 15.10 -9.17
C PRO A 107 -0.28 16.60 -9.37
N GLU A 108 -1.29 17.42 -9.08
CA GLU A 108 -1.13 18.87 -8.95
C GLU A 108 -0.62 19.23 -7.54
N ARG A 109 -1.10 18.49 -6.54
CA ARG A 109 -0.68 18.59 -5.13
C ARG A 109 -1.17 17.37 -4.34
N TYR A 110 -0.55 17.13 -3.19
CA TYR A 110 -1.02 16.16 -2.21
C TYR A 110 -1.77 16.88 -1.10
N ASP A 111 -3.11 16.92 -1.16
CA ASP A 111 -3.96 17.61 -0.18
C ASP A 111 -4.49 16.60 0.85
N PRO A 112 -4.00 16.61 2.10
CA PRO A 112 -4.40 15.65 3.12
C PRO A 112 -5.77 15.95 3.74
N THR A 113 -6.43 17.04 3.36
CA THR A 113 -7.69 17.47 3.97
C THR A 113 -8.79 16.44 3.73
N GLY A 114 -9.36 15.91 4.81
CA GLY A 114 -10.42 14.89 4.75
C GLY A 114 -9.91 13.46 4.66
N LEU A 115 -8.58 13.25 4.63
CA LEU A 115 -7.95 11.92 4.57
C LEU A 115 -8.45 11.04 3.40
N PRO A 116 -8.51 11.55 2.15
CA PRO A 116 -9.14 10.85 1.04
C PRO A 116 -8.53 9.48 0.74
N ALA A 117 -7.20 9.35 0.76
CA ALA A 117 -6.55 8.07 0.51
C ALA A 117 -6.80 7.09 1.65
N ALA A 118 -6.58 7.46 2.91
CA ALA A 118 -6.78 6.55 4.04
C ALA A 118 -8.23 6.10 4.19
N ALA A 119 -9.19 7.02 4.06
CA ALA A 119 -10.62 6.68 4.07
C ALA A 119 -10.99 5.79 2.88
N GLY A 120 -10.42 6.09 1.71
CA GLY A 120 -10.67 5.32 0.50
C GLY A 120 -10.12 3.89 0.60
N VAL A 121 -8.90 3.72 1.11
CA VAL A 121 -8.30 2.39 1.32
C VAL A 121 -9.11 1.57 2.32
N ALA A 122 -9.53 2.16 3.44
CA ALA A 122 -10.40 1.48 4.41
C ALA A 122 -11.69 0.98 3.75
N SER A 123 -12.35 1.82 2.95
CA SER A 123 -13.57 1.47 2.21
C SER A 123 -13.34 0.34 1.20
N ILE A 124 -12.28 0.44 0.39
CA ILE A 124 -11.90 -0.59 -0.59
C ILE A 124 -11.70 -1.94 0.10
N LEU A 125 -10.90 -1.98 1.17
CA LEU A 125 -10.61 -3.22 1.89
C LEU A 125 -11.86 -3.81 2.56
N ALA A 126 -12.68 -2.98 3.21
CA ALA A 126 -13.91 -3.44 3.84
C ALA A 126 -14.89 -4.04 2.81
N HIS A 127 -15.01 -3.41 1.64
CA HIS A 127 -15.81 -3.93 0.54
C HIS A 127 -15.26 -5.24 -0.01
N CYS A 128 -13.93 -5.34 -0.16
CA CYS A 128 -13.29 -6.58 -0.60
C CYS A 128 -13.55 -7.72 0.38
N ILE A 129 -13.37 -7.50 1.68
CA ILE A 129 -13.60 -8.52 2.71
C ILE A 129 -15.04 -9.03 2.65
N ARG A 130 -16.02 -8.13 2.57
CA ARG A 130 -17.44 -8.52 2.46
C ARG A 130 -17.72 -9.37 1.22
N GLU A 131 -17.21 -8.97 0.05
CA GLU A 131 -17.34 -9.74 -1.19
C GLU A 131 -16.66 -11.12 -1.09
N ILE A 132 -15.47 -11.19 -0.49
CA ILE A 132 -14.70 -12.43 -0.36
C ILE A 132 -15.34 -13.37 0.65
N GLN A 133 -15.77 -12.87 1.80
CA GLN A 133 -16.50 -13.66 2.81
C GLN A 133 -17.75 -14.30 2.20
N ASN A 134 -18.53 -13.53 1.43
CA ASN A 134 -19.69 -14.05 0.71
C ASN A 134 -19.31 -15.18 -0.27
N LYS A 135 -18.19 -15.06 -0.98
CA LYS A 135 -17.69 -16.11 -1.90
C LYS A 135 -17.20 -17.35 -1.15
N VAL A 136 -16.47 -17.17 -0.05
CA VAL A 136 -15.94 -18.27 0.78
C VAL A 136 -17.08 -19.06 1.43
N MET A 137 -18.08 -18.38 2.01
CA MET A 137 -19.26 -19.03 2.61
C MET A 137 -20.07 -19.81 1.57
N ARG A 138 -20.29 -19.25 0.37
CA ARG A 138 -20.98 -19.95 -0.72
C ARG A 138 -20.20 -21.17 -1.21
N GLY A 139 -18.87 -21.11 -1.25
CA GLY A 139 -18.02 -22.25 -1.59
C GLY A 139 -18.09 -23.38 -0.57
N SER A 140 -18.17 -23.05 0.73
CA SER A 140 -18.24 -24.04 1.81
C SER A 140 -19.57 -24.81 1.86
N LEU A 141 -20.68 -24.20 1.42
CA LEU A 141 -22.00 -24.86 1.39
C LEU A 141 -22.05 -26.06 0.42
N ASN A 142 -21.21 -26.04 -0.63
CA ASN A 142 -21.14 -27.10 -1.63
C ASN A 142 -20.25 -28.30 -1.23
N ASP A 143 -19.50 -28.20 -0.13
CA ASP A 143 -18.50 -29.19 0.33
C ASP A 143 -18.95 -29.96 1.61
N SER A 144 -20.24 -29.93 1.94
CA SER A 144 -20.74 -30.38 3.25
C SER A 144 -20.73 -31.91 3.45
N THR A 145 -19.63 -32.47 3.96
CA THR A 145 -19.65 -33.59 4.94
C THR A 145 -18.56 -33.39 6.00
N GLY A 146 -18.96 -33.14 7.24
CA GLY A 146 -18.07 -33.19 8.41
C GLY A 146 -18.24 -32.01 9.36
N ASN A 147 -19.02 -32.22 10.43
CA ASN A 147 -19.01 -31.36 11.61
C ASN A 147 -17.65 -31.45 12.30
N GLN A 148 -16.90 -30.35 12.34
CA GLN A 148 -15.84 -30.14 13.32
C GLN A 148 -16.09 -28.84 14.06
N GLU A 149 -16.00 -28.93 15.38
CA GLU A 149 -16.10 -27.81 16.31
C GLU A 149 -15.02 -26.74 16.03
N PRO A 150 -15.28 -25.46 16.39
CA PRO A 150 -14.33 -24.40 16.17
C PRO A 150 -13.14 -24.57 17.12
N THR A 151 -12.01 -25.05 16.59
CA THR A 151 -10.71 -24.88 17.24
C THR A 151 -10.44 -23.39 17.42
N ALA A 152 -10.28 -22.96 18.67
CA ALA A 152 -9.94 -21.60 19.06
C ALA A 152 -8.70 -21.13 18.28
N SER A 153 -8.91 -20.24 17.31
CA SER A 153 -7.80 -19.55 16.66
C SER A 153 -7.16 -18.64 17.71
N LEU A 154 -5.91 -18.89 18.05
CA LEU A 154 -5.09 -17.97 18.82
C LEU A 154 -5.08 -16.64 18.07
N LEU A 155 -5.89 -15.67 18.55
CA LEU A 155 -5.91 -14.33 18.00
C LEU A 155 -4.49 -13.76 18.15
N PRO A 156 -3.93 -13.15 17.09
CA PRO A 156 -2.64 -12.49 17.24
C PRO A 156 -2.72 -11.45 18.37
N PRO A 157 -1.67 -11.31 19.19
CA PRO A 157 -1.69 -10.43 20.36
C PRO A 157 -1.77 -8.94 20.03
N CYS A 158 -1.66 -8.56 18.74
CA CYS A 158 -1.70 -7.19 18.27
C CYS A 158 -2.50 -7.08 16.96
N ALA A 159 -3.06 -5.90 16.70
CA ALA A 159 -3.73 -5.61 15.44
C ALA A 159 -2.76 -5.74 14.25
N PRO A 160 -3.23 -6.17 13.07
CA PRO A 160 -2.34 -6.33 11.92
C PRO A 160 -1.71 -5.00 11.50
N LYS A 161 -0.41 -5.03 11.20
CA LYS A 161 0.30 -3.88 10.62
C LYS A 161 -0.08 -3.68 9.15
N THR A 162 0.14 -2.48 8.62
CA THR A 162 -0.11 -2.14 7.22
C THR A 162 1.21 -1.77 6.53
N ILE A 163 1.49 -2.46 5.42
CA ILE A 163 2.63 -2.19 4.54
C ILE A 163 2.07 -1.58 3.26
N ILE A 164 2.45 -0.35 2.94
CA ILE A 164 1.97 0.37 1.76
C ILE A 164 3.07 0.35 0.69
N LEU A 165 2.72 -0.08 -0.52
CA LEU A 165 3.61 -0.10 -1.67
C LEU A 165 2.98 0.66 -2.83
N GLY A 166 3.76 1.51 -3.50
CA GLY A 166 3.34 2.20 -4.71
C GLY A 166 4.28 1.90 -5.85
N PHE A 167 3.78 1.23 -6.89
CA PHE A 167 4.56 0.95 -8.09
C PHE A 167 4.26 1.95 -9.19
N SER A 168 5.32 2.52 -9.79
CA SER A 168 5.18 3.47 -10.90
C SER A 168 4.23 4.61 -10.49
N LYS A 169 3.12 4.84 -11.21
CA LYS A 169 2.13 5.85 -10.82
C LYS A 169 1.39 5.57 -9.50
N GLY A 170 1.38 4.34 -9.00
CA GLY A 170 0.86 4.02 -7.66
C GLY A 170 1.56 4.79 -6.53
N GLY A 171 2.76 5.33 -6.78
CA GLY A 171 3.46 6.21 -5.84
C GLY A 171 2.72 7.49 -5.48
N VAL A 172 1.76 7.97 -6.30
CA VAL A 172 0.93 9.14 -5.95
C VAL A 172 0.05 8.86 -4.74
N VAL A 173 -0.48 7.63 -4.61
CA VAL A 173 -1.28 7.22 -3.45
C VAL A 173 -0.39 7.14 -2.21
N VAL A 174 0.85 6.68 -2.36
CA VAL A 174 1.83 6.64 -1.26
C VAL A 174 2.13 8.04 -0.75
N ASN A 175 2.45 8.99 -1.64
CA ASN A 175 2.70 10.38 -1.25
C ASN A 175 1.48 11.03 -0.58
N GLN A 176 0.28 10.74 -1.07
CA GLN A 176 -0.96 11.21 -0.46
C GLN A 176 -1.15 10.64 0.95
N LEU A 177 -0.92 9.33 1.16
CA LEU A 177 -0.97 8.71 2.48
C LEU A 177 0.10 9.27 3.45
N VAL A 178 1.30 9.56 2.96
CA VAL A 178 2.36 10.22 3.74
C VAL A 178 1.93 11.63 4.17
N ALA A 179 1.33 12.40 3.27
CA ALA A 179 0.78 13.72 3.60
C ALA A 179 -0.35 13.61 4.63
N GLU A 180 -1.24 12.63 4.49
CA GLU A 180 -2.35 12.37 5.41
C GLU A 180 -1.89 11.94 6.80
N LEU A 181 -0.88 11.07 6.89
CA LEU A 181 -0.30 10.64 8.16
C LEU A 181 0.29 11.82 8.93
N SER A 182 1.08 12.65 8.25
CA SER A 182 1.64 13.89 8.80
C SER A 182 0.55 14.86 9.30
N TYR A 183 -0.48 15.07 8.48
CA TYR A 183 -1.59 15.96 8.80
C TYR A 183 -2.41 15.46 10.00
N TRP A 184 -2.72 14.16 10.02
CA TRP A 184 -3.45 13.52 11.09
C TRP A 184 -2.69 13.60 12.42
N ALA A 185 -1.39 13.32 12.41
CA ALA A 185 -0.53 13.44 13.60
C ALA A 185 -0.46 14.89 14.13
N SER A 186 -0.41 15.87 13.22
CA SER A 186 -0.41 17.29 13.57
C SER A 186 -1.73 17.76 14.21
N LYS A 187 -2.85 17.15 13.82
CA LYS A 187 -4.17 17.40 14.44
C LYS A 187 -4.33 16.74 15.80
N SER A 188 -3.78 15.55 15.95
CA SER A 188 -3.77 14.82 17.22
C SER A 188 -3.04 15.59 18.32
N ALA A 189 -1.83 16.08 18.01
CA ALA A 189 -1.03 16.87 18.94
C ALA A 189 -1.74 18.14 19.46
N LYS A 190 -2.72 18.66 18.72
CA LYS A 190 -3.53 19.84 19.08
C LYS A 190 -4.77 19.48 19.92
N GLY A 191 -4.87 18.25 20.43
CA GLY A 191 -5.96 17.80 21.30
C GLY A 191 -7.29 17.51 20.59
N SER A 192 -7.29 17.41 19.26
CA SER A 192 -8.52 17.20 18.46
C SER A 192 -8.82 15.73 18.12
N VAL A 193 -7.82 14.85 18.21
CA VAL A 193 -7.94 13.41 17.92
C VAL A 193 -6.96 12.67 18.83
N ASP A 194 -7.40 11.60 19.47
CA ASP A 194 -6.55 10.85 20.40
C ASP A 194 -5.77 9.76 19.66
N VAL A 195 -4.54 10.06 19.21
CA VAL A 195 -3.61 9.06 18.60
C VAL A 195 -3.22 7.97 19.61
N SER A 196 -3.35 8.23 20.91
CA SER A 196 -2.99 7.28 21.97
C SER A 196 -4.03 6.18 22.20
N ARG A 197 -5.14 6.17 21.43
CA ARG A 197 -6.09 5.06 21.43
C ARG A 197 -5.55 3.81 20.72
N GLN A 198 -4.38 3.32 21.15
CA GLN A 198 -4.24 1.90 21.48
C GLN A 198 -4.99 1.62 22.81
N ASN A 199 -6.20 2.16 23.00
CA ASN A 199 -7.05 1.75 24.10
C ASN A 199 -7.62 0.41 23.68
N SER A 200 -6.97 -0.66 24.13
CA SER A 200 -7.58 -1.98 24.35
C SER A 200 -8.71 -2.24 23.37
N ALA A 201 -8.37 -2.49 22.10
CA ALA A 201 -9.34 -3.07 21.20
C ALA A 201 -9.78 -4.36 21.89
N LEU A 202 -10.95 -4.32 22.53
CA LEU A 202 -11.78 -5.50 22.70
C LEU A 202 -11.77 -6.11 21.31
N LEU A 203 -11.00 -7.19 21.15
CA LEU A 203 -10.70 -7.82 19.87
C LEU A 203 -12.04 -8.16 19.24
N THR A 204 -12.54 -7.28 18.38
CA THR A 204 -13.76 -7.55 17.65
C THR A 204 -13.40 -8.57 16.58
N PRO A 205 -14.32 -9.47 16.21
CA PRO A 205 -14.06 -10.53 15.24
C PRO A 205 -13.58 -10.07 13.84
N ASP A 206 -13.63 -8.77 13.53
CA ASP A 206 -13.37 -8.21 12.20
C ASP A 206 -11.98 -7.58 12.03
N LEU A 207 -10.95 -8.09 12.72
CA LEU A 207 -9.55 -7.61 12.61
C LEU A 207 -8.85 -7.94 11.27
N LEU A 208 -9.59 -8.32 10.22
CA LEU A 208 -9.00 -8.72 8.94
C LEU A 208 -8.32 -7.56 8.23
N VAL A 209 -8.92 -6.37 8.30
CA VAL A 209 -8.44 -5.13 7.67
C VAL A 209 -8.82 -3.92 8.54
N PRO A 210 -8.07 -2.81 8.48
CA PRO A 210 -8.44 -1.58 9.19
C PRO A 210 -9.77 -1.01 8.66
N ALA A 211 -10.65 -0.56 9.57
CA ALA A 211 -12.03 -0.19 9.24
C ALA A 211 -12.23 1.30 8.96
N THR A 212 -11.38 2.16 9.53
CA THR A 212 -11.47 3.61 9.38
C THR A 212 -10.16 4.21 8.85
N ALA A 213 -10.21 5.47 8.39
CA ALA A 213 -9.01 6.20 7.98
C ALA A 213 -7.95 6.27 9.09
N SER A 214 -8.37 6.47 10.34
CA SER A 214 -7.47 6.48 11.50
C SER A 214 -6.84 5.11 11.76
N ASP A 215 -7.60 4.01 11.55
CA ASP A 215 -7.07 2.65 11.70
C ASP A 215 -6.04 2.34 10.60
N ILE A 216 -6.29 2.80 9.37
CA ILE A 216 -5.31 2.71 8.27
C ILE A 216 -4.05 3.45 8.67
N LEU A 217 -4.14 4.75 8.97
CA LEU A 217 -2.97 5.58 9.25
C LEU A 217 -2.16 5.10 10.46
N SER A 218 -2.85 4.70 11.53
CA SER A 218 -2.18 4.22 12.75
C SER A 218 -1.55 2.84 12.63
N SER A 219 -2.01 2.00 11.68
CA SER A 219 -1.44 0.67 11.44
C SER A 219 -0.28 0.67 10.46
N ILE A 220 -0.02 1.76 9.72
CA ILE A 220 1.07 1.80 8.75
C ILE A 220 2.41 1.68 9.46
N SER A 221 3.15 0.62 9.12
CA SER A 221 4.52 0.42 9.59
C SER A 221 5.57 0.69 8.51
N GLU A 222 5.19 0.61 7.23
CA GLU A 222 6.14 0.69 6.13
C GLU A 222 5.55 1.38 4.90
N PHE A 223 6.35 2.25 4.27
CA PHE A 223 6.10 2.82 2.95
C PHE A 223 7.18 2.37 1.97
N HIS A 224 6.77 1.72 0.88
CA HIS A 224 7.64 1.29 -0.21
C HIS A 224 7.34 2.06 -1.49
N TYR A 225 8.35 2.77 -1.98
CA TYR A 225 8.31 3.42 -3.28
C TYR A 225 8.98 2.48 -4.29
N LEU A 226 8.21 1.91 -5.22
CA LEU A 226 8.69 0.93 -6.20
C LEU A 226 8.79 1.58 -7.59
N ASP A 227 10.00 1.98 -7.97
CA ASP A 227 10.29 2.55 -9.29
C ASP A 227 9.30 3.65 -9.72
N VAL A 228 8.92 4.51 -8.76
CA VAL A 228 7.86 5.52 -8.90
C VAL A 228 8.18 6.55 -9.99
N GLY A 229 7.40 6.54 -11.07
CA GLY A 229 7.62 7.41 -12.21
C GLY A 229 6.41 8.28 -12.49
N LEU A 230 6.63 9.58 -12.62
CA LEU A 230 5.63 10.57 -13.07
C LEU A 230 6.16 11.30 -14.30
N SER A 231 5.27 12.00 -15.02
CA SER A 231 5.68 12.89 -16.12
C SER A 231 5.94 14.32 -15.65
N CYS A 232 5.63 14.62 -14.39
CA CYS A 232 5.86 15.90 -13.73
C CYS A 232 6.62 15.71 -12.39
N PRO A 233 7.07 16.81 -11.75
CA PRO A 233 7.51 16.81 -10.35
C PRO A 233 6.44 16.31 -9.38
N GLY A 234 6.88 15.68 -8.28
CA GLY A 234 6.03 15.14 -7.23
C GLY A 234 6.10 13.62 -7.08
N ALA A 235 7.10 12.94 -7.65
CA ALA A 235 7.28 11.50 -7.53
C ALA A 235 7.66 11.11 -6.09
N TYR A 236 8.39 11.98 -5.40
CA TYR A 236 8.72 11.87 -3.98
C TYR A 236 8.41 13.18 -3.27
N THR A 237 7.92 13.13 -2.03
CA THR A 237 7.65 14.36 -1.28
C THR A 237 8.94 15.10 -0.94
N THR A 238 8.98 16.39 -1.26
CA THR A 238 10.05 17.31 -0.85
C THR A 238 9.56 18.33 0.19
N ASP A 239 8.36 18.13 0.72
CA ASP A 239 7.76 19.03 1.68
C ASP A 239 8.31 18.77 3.09
N HIS A 240 9.09 19.73 3.59
CA HIS A 240 9.67 19.71 4.93
C HIS A 240 8.62 19.62 6.03
N ALA A 241 7.46 20.27 5.87
CA ALA A 241 6.40 20.24 6.86
C ALA A 241 5.79 18.84 6.94
N VAL A 242 5.63 18.16 5.80
CA VAL A 242 5.17 16.77 5.77
C VAL A 242 6.15 15.85 6.50
N ILE A 243 7.45 15.92 6.19
CA ILE A 243 8.45 15.05 6.83
C ILE A 243 8.58 15.33 8.34
N LYS A 244 8.49 16.60 8.77
CA LYS A 244 8.43 16.93 10.21
C LYS A 244 7.19 16.39 10.90
N GLY A 245 6.05 16.38 10.22
CA GLY A 245 4.82 15.77 10.74
C GLY A 245 4.95 14.26 10.89
N ILE A 246 5.65 13.58 9.97
CA ILE A 246 6.01 12.16 10.11
C ILE A 246 6.90 11.92 11.34
N ALA A 247 7.93 12.73 11.55
CA ALA A 247 8.77 12.62 12.74
C ALA A 247 7.96 12.83 14.03
N SER A 248 7.05 13.79 14.01
CA SER A 248 6.14 14.08 15.13
C SER A 248 5.20 12.91 15.42
N TYR A 249 4.68 12.25 14.38
CA TYR A 249 3.88 11.03 14.50
C TYR A 249 4.68 9.93 15.20
N VAL A 250 5.89 9.63 14.71
CA VAL A 250 6.75 8.62 15.31
C VAL A 250 7.02 8.96 16.78
N SER A 251 7.36 10.20 17.10
CA SER A 251 7.58 10.62 18.50
C SER A 251 6.37 10.45 19.43
N GLN A 252 5.15 10.44 18.90
CA GLN A 252 3.91 10.26 19.67
C GLN A 252 3.47 8.80 19.83
N THR A 253 4.08 7.87 19.10
CA THR A 253 3.73 6.44 19.14
C THR A 253 4.90 5.63 19.68
N THR A 254 4.63 4.39 20.09
CA THR A 254 5.67 3.41 20.46
C THR A 254 6.15 2.62 19.25
N ASP A 255 5.42 2.69 18.13
CA ASP A 255 5.71 1.95 16.91
C ASP A 255 6.86 2.59 16.11
N SER A 256 7.48 1.75 15.28
CA SER A 256 8.46 2.17 14.29
C SER A 256 7.79 2.35 12.92
N LEU A 257 8.32 3.27 12.13
CA LEU A 257 7.91 3.55 10.76
C LEU A 257 9.12 3.45 9.84
N CYS A 258 9.01 2.70 8.74
CA CYS A 258 10.06 2.51 7.76
C CYS A 258 9.70 3.13 6.41
N PHE A 259 10.66 3.78 5.78
CA PHE A 259 10.59 4.20 4.37
C PHE A 259 11.61 3.42 3.55
N VAL A 260 11.14 2.70 2.53
CA VAL A 260 12.02 1.97 1.61
C VAL A 260 11.86 2.53 0.20
N LEU A 261 12.94 3.08 -0.33
CA LEU A 261 12.99 3.64 -1.69
C LEU A 261 13.66 2.62 -2.60
N HIS A 262 12.88 1.98 -3.46
CA HIS A 262 13.33 1.01 -4.44
C HIS A 262 13.38 1.66 -5.82
N GLY A 263 14.53 1.56 -6.49
CA GLY A 263 14.65 2.15 -7.81
C GLY A 263 15.58 1.40 -8.74
N THR A 264 15.34 1.59 -10.03
CA THR A 264 16.14 1.04 -11.13
C THR A 264 16.85 2.16 -11.90
N PRO A 265 17.84 1.83 -12.74
CA PRO A 265 18.41 2.79 -13.70
C PRO A 265 17.35 3.44 -14.60
N ARG A 266 16.26 2.73 -14.94
CA ARG A 266 15.18 3.27 -15.79
C ARG A 266 14.54 4.52 -15.19
N GLN A 267 14.45 4.60 -13.87
CA GLN A 267 13.88 5.69 -13.12
C GLN A 267 14.96 6.67 -12.61
N TRP A 268 15.92 6.20 -11.80
CA TRP A 268 16.90 7.06 -11.12
C TRP A 268 18.04 7.55 -12.00
N SER A 269 18.12 7.09 -13.25
CA SER A 269 19.08 7.58 -14.23
C SER A 269 18.39 8.07 -15.51
N ASP A 270 17.11 8.46 -15.41
CA ASP A 270 16.37 9.01 -16.53
C ASP A 270 16.78 10.47 -16.83
N PRO A 271 17.50 10.75 -17.93
CA PRO A 271 17.94 12.10 -18.25
C PRO A 271 16.78 13.01 -18.63
N ASN A 272 15.63 12.45 -19.04
CA ASN A 272 14.44 13.22 -19.42
C ASN A 272 13.60 13.62 -18.21
N ARG A 273 13.84 12.98 -17.05
CA ARG A 273 13.09 13.23 -15.81
C ARG A 273 14.04 13.40 -14.62
N PRO A 274 14.97 14.38 -14.69
CA PRO A 274 16.01 14.55 -13.68
C PRO A 274 15.45 14.89 -12.29
N TRP A 275 14.24 15.44 -12.23
CA TRP A 275 13.57 15.74 -10.97
C TRP A 275 13.30 14.49 -10.13
N ILE A 276 13.07 13.32 -10.72
CA ILE A 276 12.77 12.10 -9.96
C ILE A 276 13.93 11.75 -9.02
N LEU A 277 15.17 11.78 -9.54
CA LEU A 277 16.35 11.53 -8.72
C LEU A 277 16.56 12.66 -7.68
N ALA A 278 16.33 13.92 -8.07
CA ALA A 278 16.49 15.06 -7.18
C ALA A 278 15.50 15.04 -6.01
N GLU A 279 14.24 14.72 -6.27
CA GLU A 279 13.17 14.57 -5.29
C GLU A 279 13.44 13.39 -4.37
N LYS A 280 13.81 12.21 -4.91
CA LYS A 280 14.22 11.06 -4.11
C LYS A 280 15.35 11.42 -3.14
N ASN A 281 16.40 12.09 -3.65
CA ASN A 281 17.55 12.49 -2.83
C ASN A 281 17.15 13.51 -1.76
N THR A 282 16.21 14.40 -2.09
CA THR A 282 15.69 15.39 -1.14
C THR A 282 14.87 14.71 -0.06
N MET A 283 13.89 13.88 -0.41
CA MET A 283 13.09 13.11 0.54
C MET A 283 13.97 12.27 1.48
N LEU A 284 14.96 11.56 0.92
CA LEU A 284 15.89 10.74 1.70
C LEU A 284 16.67 11.57 2.73
N ARG A 285 17.18 12.73 2.32
CA ARG A 285 17.89 13.66 3.22
C ARG A 285 16.98 14.15 4.35
N LEU A 286 15.78 14.59 4.02
CA LEU A 286 14.80 15.07 5.00
C LEU A 286 14.41 13.98 6.00
N LEU A 287 14.16 12.76 5.51
CA LEU A 287 13.87 11.62 6.36
C LEU A 287 15.06 11.28 7.26
N GLN A 288 16.29 11.32 6.75
CA GLN A 288 17.49 11.06 7.55
C GLN A 288 17.71 12.10 8.64
N ASP A 289 17.50 13.37 8.31
CA ASP A 289 17.65 14.48 9.27
C ASP A 289 16.66 14.34 10.44
N GLU A 290 15.42 13.94 10.15
CA GLU A 290 14.42 13.69 11.19
C GLU A 290 14.59 12.33 11.89
N ALA A 291 15.05 11.28 11.19
CA ALA A 291 15.30 9.96 11.77
C ALA A 291 16.32 10.01 12.91
N ASN A 292 17.34 10.86 12.78
CA ASN A 292 18.35 11.11 13.81
C ASN A 292 17.74 11.65 15.12
N LYS A 293 16.51 12.17 15.09
CA LYS A 293 15.77 12.70 16.25
C LYS A 293 14.72 11.72 16.79
N CYS A 294 14.50 10.59 16.12
CA CYS A 294 13.44 9.63 16.44
C CYS A 294 13.96 8.35 17.12
N GLU A 295 15.14 8.37 17.75
CA GLU A 295 15.71 7.25 18.52
C GLU A 295 15.73 5.91 17.74
N GLY A 296 15.93 5.96 16.42
CA GLY A 296 15.94 4.77 15.57
C GLY A 296 14.57 4.19 15.23
N ARG A 297 13.47 4.83 15.62
CA ARG A 297 12.09 4.37 15.32
C ARG A 297 11.59 4.83 13.96
N LEU A 298 12.15 5.91 13.41
CA LEU A 298 12.01 6.26 12.00
C LEU A 298 13.22 5.67 11.26
N THR A 299 12.97 4.70 10.38
CA THR A 299 14.00 3.99 9.63
C THR A 299 13.86 4.24 8.14
N LEU A 300 14.97 4.16 7.43
CA LEU A 300 15.03 4.39 5.98
C LEU A 300 15.98 3.42 5.31
N SER A 301 15.63 2.99 4.10
CA SER A 301 16.45 2.09 3.29
C SER A 301 16.35 2.48 1.82
N GLU A 302 17.50 2.71 1.17
CA GLU A 302 17.59 2.88 -0.28
C GLU A 302 18.05 1.56 -0.92
N LYS A 303 17.22 0.97 -1.78
CA LYS A 303 17.52 -0.29 -2.50
C LYS A 303 17.62 -0.02 -4.00
N ARG A 304 18.84 -0.08 -4.55
CA ARG A 304 19.09 0.04 -6.00
C ARG A 304 19.12 -1.34 -6.65
N TYR A 305 18.29 -1.54 -7.66
CA TYR A 305 18.22 -2.80 -8.40
C TYR A 305 18.85 -2.66 -9.77
N PHE A 306 19.36 -3.78 -10.31
CA PHE A 306 19.86 -3.88 -11.69
C PHE A 306 20.99 -2.90 -12.03
N GLY A 307 21.81 -2.52 -11.04
CA GLY A 307 22.97 -1.64 -11.23
C GLY A 307 23.90 -2.15 -12.34
N GLY A 308 24.43 -1.24 -13.13
CA GLY A 308 25.32 -1.55 -14.26
C GLY A 308 24.62 -2.04 -15.53
N ARG A 309 23.29 -2.26 -15.51
CA ARG A 309 22.52 -2.61 -16.72
C ARG A 309 22.00 -1.35 -17.43
N PRO A 310 21.92 -1.35 -18.78
CA PRO A 310 21.28 -0.27 -19.54
C PRO A 310 19.80 -0.12 -19.16
N ARG A 311 19.30 1.13 -19.14
CA ARG A 311 17.89 1.44 -18.85
C ARG A 311 16.96 0.70 -19.80
N SER A 312 15.95 0.01 -19.27
CA SER A 312 14.95 -0.69 -20.08
C SER A 312 13.56 -0.56 -19.46
N LEU A 313 12.52 -0.80 -20.27
CA LEU A 313 11.17 -0.92 -19.72
C LEU A 313 11.02 -2.22 -18.92
N LEU A 314 11.69 -3.30 -19.32
CA LEU A 314 11.63 -4.58 -18.62
C LEU A 314 12.04 -4.45 -17.14
N MET A 315 13.16 -3.78 -16.84
CA MET A 315 13.62 -3.62 -15.46
C MET A 315 12.62 -2.86 -14.57
N HIS A 316 11.83 -1.96 -15.16
CA HIS A 316 10.77 -1.25 -14.45
C HIS A 316 9.77 -2.24 -13.84
N PHE A 317 9.42 -3.30 -14.56
CA PHE A 317 8.52 -4.33 -14.07
C PHE A 317 9.25 -5.39 -13.23
N GLU A 318 10.46 -5.82 -13.64
CA GLU A 318 11.22 -6.85 -12.91
C GLU A 318 11.49 -6.48 -11.44
N ILE A 319 11.49 -5.19 -11.10
CA ILE A 319 11.60 -4.75 -9.71
C ILE A 319 10.50 -5.33 -8.80
N LEU A 320 9.29 -5.60 -9.33
CA LEU A 320 8.18 -6.17 -8.56
C LEU A 320 8.47 -7.60 -8.08
N GLU A 321 9.29 -8.34 -8.83
CA GLU A 321 9.80 -9.65 -8.42
C GLU A 321 11.09 -9.54 -7.61
N ALA A 322 11.96 -8.60 -7.95
CA ALA A 322 13.25 -8.43 -7.29
C ALA A 322 13.16 -7.74 -5.92
N MET A 323 12.09 -6.98 -5.66
CA MET A 323 11.96 -6.17 -4.44
C MET A 323 12.01 -7.04 -3.20
N ASP A 324 12.77 -6.58 -2.21
CA ASP A 324 12.87 -7.23 -0.92
C ASP A 324 12.04 -6.48 0.12
N ILE A 325 11.04 -7.18 0.66
CA ILE A 325 10.07 -6.72 1.66
C ILE A 325 10.09 -7.74 2.80
N SER A 326 10.68 -7.35 3.93
CA SER A 326 10.96 -8.23 5.07
C SER A 326 11.20 -7.40 6.32
#